data_AF-A0A533RWF9-F1
#
_entry.id   AF-A0A533RWF9-F1
#
_cell.length_a   1.000
_cell.length_b   1.000
_cell.length_c   1.000
_cell.angle_alpha   90.00
_cell.angle_beta   90.00
_cell.angle_gamma   90.00
#
_symmetry.space_group_name_H-M   'P 1'
#
loop_
_entity.id
_entity.type
_entity.pdbx_description
1 polymer ?
#
loop_
_entity_poly.entity_id
_entity_poly.type
_entity_poly.pdbx_seq_one_letter_code
_entity_poly.pdbx_strand_id
1 'polypeptide(L)' 'MGKLYDYCQQIQDHIDRNQLDVFKSRGELALRCGFLVSLIGPNDADDPQKIEALRKAAKDVFGLDLN' A
#
# COMPACT_ATOMS: atom_id res chain seq x y z
N MET A 1 -2.86 13.70 -8.39
CA MET A 1 -2.49 12.47 -7.68
C MET A 1 -3.68 12.03 -6.86
N GLY A 2 -4.11 10.78 -6.99
CA GLY A 2 -5.16 10.19 -6.15
C GLY A 2 -4.58 9.68 -4.83
N LYS A 3 -5.36 9.73 -3.75
CA LYS A 3 -4.93 9.27 -2.42
C LYS A 3 -4.48 7.82 -2.42
N LEU A 4 -5.13 6.97 -3.23
CA LEU A 4 -4.78 5.56 -3.32
C LEU A 4 -3.35 5.38 -3.84
N TYR A 5 -2.96 6.12 -4.87
CA TYR A 5 -1.60 6.08 -5.40
C TYR A 5 -0.59 6.65 -4.40
N ASP A 6 -0.92 7.77 -3.76
CA ASP A 6 -0.06 8.38 -2.74
C ASP A 6 0.23 7.42 -1.59
N TYR A 7 -0.77 6.67 -1.13
CA TYR A 7 -0.60 5.64 -0.11
C TYR A 7 0.27 4.47 -0.58
N CYS A 8 0.16 4.06 -1.85
CA CYS A 8 1.05 3.05 -2.41
C CYS A 8 2.52 3.53 -2.40
N GLN A 9 2.76 4.82 -2.68
CA GLN A 9 4.10 5.41 -2.60
C GLN A 9 4.60 5.48 -1.15
N GLN A 10 3.76 5.88 -0.19
CA GLN A 10 4.15 5.90 1.22
C GLN A 10 4.56 4.52 1.74
N ILE A 11 3.84 3.48 1.34
CA ILE A 11 4.20 2.09 1.68
C ILE A 11 5.53 1.72 1.04
N GLN A 12 5.75 2.08 -0.23
CA GLN A 12 7.00 1.79 -0.90
C GLN A 12 8.19 2.46 -0.20
N ASP A 13 8.06 3.75 0.11
CA ASP A 13 9.03 4.50 0.88
C ASP A 13 9.31 3.84 2.24
N HIS A 14 8.27 3.34 2.91
CA HIS A 14 8.43 2.65 4.19
C HIS A 14 9.23 1.35 4.04
N ILE A 15 8.93 0.54 3.03
CA ILE A 15 9.66 -0.69 2.72
C ILE A 15 11.14 -0.38 2.46
N ASP A 16 11.41 0.63 1.65
CA ASP A 16 12.78 1.01 1.26
C ASP A 16 13.57 1.59 2.43
N ARG A 17 12.98 2.49 3.22
CA ARG A 17 13.62 3.12 4.39
C ARG A 17 13.98 2.10 5.47
N ASN A 18 13.18 1.05 5.62
CA ASN A 18 13.39 -0.01 6.61
C ASN A 18 14.15 -1.22 6.04
N GLN A 19 14.61 -1.15 4.78
CA GLN A 19 15.34 -2.23 4.11
C GLN A 19 14.61 -3.58 4.17
N LEU A 20 13.27 -3.55 4.08
CA LEU A 20 12.45 -4.75 4.10
C LEU A 20 12.58 -5.50 2.78
N ASP A 21 12.35 -6.81 2.81
CA ASP A 21 12.26 -7.60 1.58
C ASP A 21 11.03 -7.16 0.76
N VAL A 22 11.29 -6.49 -0.36
CA VAL A 22 10.26 -5.88 -1.21
C VAL A 22 9.24 -6.92 -1.69
N PHE A 23 9.68 -8.13 -2.06
CA PHE A 23 8.79 -9.17 -2.58
C PHE A 23 7.90 -9.71 -1.46
N LYS A 24 8.48 -10.02 -0.30
CA LYS A 24 7.74 -10.50 0.86
C LYS A 24 6.74 -9.46 1.36
N SER A 25 7.20 -8.23 1.58
CA SER A 25 6.38 -7.14 2.10
C SER A 25 5.21 -6.81 1.17
N ARG A 26 5.44 -6.66 -0.13
CA ARG A 26 4.36 -6.39 -1.10
C ARG A 26 3.42 -7.59 -1.25
N GLY A 27 3.95 -8.81 -1.22
CA GLY A 27 3.14 -10.03 -1.28
C GLY A 27 2.21 -10.17 -0.08
N GLU A 28 2.73 -9.97 1.13
CA GLU A 28 1.94 -10.02 2.36
C GLU A 28 0.88 -8.93 2.39
N LEU A 29 1.24 -7.69 2.00
CA LEU A 29 0.28 -6.60 1.87
C LEU A 29 -0.84 -6.94 0.88
N ALA A 30 -0.51 -7.49 -0.29
CA ALA A 30 -1.48 -7.84 -1.32
C ALA A 30 -2.46 -8.93 -0.86
N LEU A 31 -1.99 -9.91 -0.07
CA LEU A 31 -2.86 -10.91 0.56
C LEU A 31 -3.84 -10.28 1.56
N ARG A 32 -3.46 -9.16 2.20
CA ARG A 32 -4.29 -8.47 3.19
C ARG A 32 -5.28 -7.48 2.58
N CYS A 33 -4.86 -6.67 1.60
CA CYS A 33 -5.73 -5.68 0.96
C CYS A 33 -6.50 -6.23 -0.26
N GLY A 34 -6.13 -7.40 -0.78
CA GLY A 34 -6.82 -8.06 -1.89
C GLY A 34 -6.39 -7.58 -3.29
N PHE A 35 -5.34 -6.78 -3.40
CA PHE A 35 -4.80 -6.32 -4.69
C PHE A 35 -3.30 -6.02 -4.63
N LEU A 36 -2.65 -6.01 -5.79
CA LEU A 36 -1.24 -5.64 -5.91
C LEU A 36 -1.10 -4.12 -5.98
N VAL A 37 -0.44 -3.51 -4.99
CA VAL A 37 -0.16 -2.06 -4.97
C VAL A 37 0.69 -1.59 -6.14
N SER A 38 1.51 -2.47 -6.72
CA SER A 38 2.33 -2.20 -7.90
C SER A 38 1.53 -2.03 -9.19
N LEU A 39 0.23 -2.34 -9.18
CA LEU A 39 -0.67 -2.15 -10.31
C LEU A 39 -1.46 -0.84 -10.24
N ILE A 40 -1.32 -0.08 -9.15
CA ILE A 40 -1.95 1.24 -9.01
C ILE A 40 -1.01 2.30 -9.59
N GLY A 41 -1.47 2.98 -10.62
CA GLY A 41 -0.79 4.08 -11.29
C GLY A 41 -1.27 5.47 -10.85
N PRO A 42 -0.55 6.54 -11.22
CA PRO A 42 -0.86 7.91 -10.81
C PRO A 42 -2.17 8.47 -11.39
N ASN A 43 -2.69 7.84 -12.45
CA ASN A 43 -3.91 8.24 -13.15
C ASN A 43 -5.13 7.36 -12.78
N ASP A 44 -4.94 6.35 -11.94
CA ASP A 44 -6.07 5.54 -11.48
C ASP A 44 -6.96 6.38 -10.57
N ALA A 45 -8.27 6.23 -10.73
CA ALA A 45 -9.24 6.89 -9.88
C ALA A 45 -9.17 6.34 -8.46
N ASP A 46 -9.42 7.21 -7.47
CA ASP A 46 -9.54 6.78 -6.09
C ASP A 46 -10.75 5.85 -5.93
N ASP A 47 -10.48 4.66 -5.42
CA ASP A 47 -11.48 3.69 -5.02
C ASP A 47 -11.55 3.67 -3.48
N PRO A 48 -12.65 4.16 -2.87
CA PRO A 48 -12.79 4.22 -1.41
C PRO A 48 -12.61 2.85 -0.73
N GLN A 49 -13.02 1.76 -1.37
CA GLN A 49 -12.88 0.42 -0.81
C GLN A 49 -11.42 -0.03 -0.80
N LYS A 50 -10.68 0.22 -1.90
CA LYS A 50 -9.24 -0.07 -1.95
C LYS A 50 -8.45 0.80 -0.98
N ILE A 51 -8.84 2.07 -0.81
CA ILE A 51 -8.21 2.98 0.15
C ILE A 51 -8.35 2.41 1.56
N GLU A 52 -9.56 2.06 1.98
CA GLU A 52 -9.77 1.54 3.34
C GLU A 52 -9.08 0.18 3.56
N ALA A 53 -9.16 -0.72 2.57
CA ALA A 53 -8.45 -2.00 2.60
C ALA A 53 -6.93 -1.81 2.72
N LEU A 54 -6.36 -0.85 1.99
CA LEU A 54 -4.94 -0.55 2.01
C LEU A 54 -4.50 0.05 3.36
N ARG A 55 -5.29 0.97 3.93
CA ARG A 55 -5.02 1.55 5.26
C ARG A 55 -4.97 0.47 6.33
N LYS A 56 -5.96 -0.42 6.34
CA LYS A 56 -6.00 -1.53 7.28
C LYS A 56 -4.82 -2.48 7.10
N ALA A 57 -4.52 -2.86 5.85
CA ALA A 57 -3.42 -3.76 5.54
C ALA A 57 -2.05 -3.16 5.91
N ALA A 58 -1.82 -1.87 5.65
CA ALA A 58 -0.59 -1.18 6.04
C ALA A 58 -0.39 -1.16 7.56
N LYS A 59 -1.47 -0.96 8.32
CA LYS A 59 -1.46 -1.02 9.77
C LYS A 59 -1.19 -2.43 10.29
N ASP A 60 -1.83 -3.44 9.72
CA ASP A 60 -1.71 -4.83 10.16
C ASP A 60 -0.33 -5.44 9.83
N VAL A 61 0.24 -5.13 8.66
CA VAL A 61 1.50 -5.73 8.19
C VAL A 61 2.72 -4.92 8.64
N PHE A 62 2.64 -3.59 8.62
CA PHE A 62 3.79 -2.71 8.87
C PHE A 62 3.65 -1.86 10.13
N GLY A 63 2.49 -1.84 10.79
CA GLY A 63 2.21 -0.85 11.85
C GLY A 63 2.17 0.59 11.32
N LEU A 64 1.93 0.77 10.02
CA LEU A 64 1.95 2.07 9.35
C LEU A 64 0.54 2.65 9.24
N ASP A 65 0.30 3.81 9.87
CA ASP A 65 -0.93 4.58 9.69
C ASP A 65 -0.82 5.51 8.47
N LEU A 66 -1.69 5.29 7.49
CA LEU A 66 -1.82 6.13 6.29
C LEU A 66 -2.93 7.17 6.49
N ASN A 67 -2.56 8.45 6.49
CA ASN A 67 -3.45 9.61 6.75
C ASN A 67 -3.28 10.72 5.72
#